data_AF-A0A943LF79-F1
#
_entry.id   AF-A0A943LF79-F1
#
_cell.length_a   1.000
_cell.length_b   1.000
_cell.length_c   1.000
_cell.angle_alpha   90.00
_cell.angle_beta   90.00
_cell.angle_gamma   90.00
#
_symmetry.space_group_name_H-M   'P 1'
#
loop_
_entity.id
_entity.type
_entity.pdbx_description
1 polymer ?
#
loop_
_entity_poly.entity_id
_entity_poly.type
_entity_poly.pdbx_seq_one_letter_code
_entity_poly.pdbx_strand_id
1 'polypeptide(L)'
;MEITLNTENAYDIIKKISKEFNESLNIGAGTVQTYEELLKAVNTGATFVLSPRMMSKQMLDYCKEHSIISVHGAFTFLAYSHLLRLQSN
;
A
#
# COMPACT_ATOMS: atom_id res chain seq x y z
N MET A 1 2.56 -8.33 -5.70
CA MET A 1 3.40 -7.58 -6.64
C MET A 1 3.36 -6.12 -6.27
N GLU A 2 4.52 -5.45 -6.26
CA GLU A 2 4.63 -4.02 -5.98
C GLU A 2 4.99 -3.26 -7.26
N ILE A 3 4.40 -2.08 -7.42
CA ILE A 3 4.68 -1.14 -8.50
C ILE A 3 5.16 0.16 -7.87
N THR A 4 6.37 0.57 -8.20
CA THR A 4 6.97 1.79 -7.61
C THR A 4 6.37 3.03 -8.27
N LEU A 5 5.96 4.03 -7.48
CA LEU A 5 5.32 5.25 -8.01
C LEU A 5 6.24 6.16 -8.83
N ASN A 6 7.56 5.93 -8.80
CA ASN A 6 8.51 6.60 -9.68
C ASN A 6 8.55 6.01 -11.10
N THR A 7 7.80 4.94 -11.36
CA THR A 7 7.62 4.38 -12.71
C THR A 7 6.58 5.19 -13.47
N GLU A 8 6.87 5.50 -14.73
CA GLU A 8 5.91 6.17 -15.61
C GLU A 8 4.61 5.33 -15.73
N ASN A 9 3.45 5.99 -15.68
CA ASN A 9 2.14 5.34 -15.71
C ASN A 9 1.90 4.30 -14.59
N ALA A 10 2.62 4.37 -13.46
CA ALA A 10 2.47 3.44 -12.34
C ALA A 10 1.02 3.19 -11.92
N TYR A 11 0.20 4.24 -11.83
CA TYR A 11 -1.21 4.14 -11.47
C TYR A 11 -2.06 3.37 -12.49
N ASP A 12 -1.79 3.55 -13.78
CA ASP A 12 -2.51 2.83 -14.83
C ASP A 12 -2.10 1.36 -14.86
N ILE A 13 -0.82 1.08 -14.60
CA ILE A 13 -0.30 -0.28 -14.43
C ILE A 13 -0.99 -0.97 -13.25
N ILE A 14 -1.02 -0.31 -12.08
CA ILE A 14 -1.71 -0.82 -10.89
C ILE A 14 -3.18 -1.11 -11.22
N LYS A 15 -3.88 -0.16 -11.86
CA LYS A 15 -5.28 -0.31 -12.24
C LYS A 15 -5.52 -1.48 -13.19
N LYS A 16 -4.64 -1.66 -14.18
CA LYS A 16 -4.77 -2.76 -15.15
C LYS A 16 -4.56 -4.11 -14.48
N ILE A 17 -3.45 -4.26 -13.74
CA ILE A 17 -3.08 -5.52 -13.10
C ILE A 17 -4.05 -5.87 -11.97
N SER A 18 -4.50 -4.88 -11.19
CA SER A 18 -5.52 -5.09 -10.15
C SER A 18 -6.82 -5.64 -10.74
N LYS A 19 -7.29 -5.09 -11.87
CA LYS A 19 -8.49 -5.62 -12.55
C LYS A 19 -8.33 -7.04 -13.09
N GLU A 20 -7.13 -7.42 -13.52
CA GLU A 20 -6.87 -8.71 -14.15
C GLU A 20 -6.55 -9.81 -13.13
N PHE A 21 -5.96 -9.46 -11.98
CA PHE A 21 -5.40 -10.42 -11.03
C PHE A 21 -5.84 -10.23 -9.55
N ASN A 22 -6.84 -9.39 -9.25
CA ASN A 22 -7.28 -9.11 -7.86
C ASN A 22 -7.58 -10.36 -7.01
N GLU A 23 -8.04 -11.46 -7.60
CA GLU A 23 -8.37 -12.70 -6.87
C GLU A 23 -7.16 -13.59 -6.58
N SER A 24 -6.04 -13.37 -7.28
CA SER A 24 -4.85 -14.24 -7.20
C SER A 24 -3.61 -13.54 -6.69
N LEU A 25 -3.57 -12.20 -6.73
CA LEU A 25 -2.36 -11.45 -6.41
C LEU A 25 -2.68 -10.15 -5.66
N ASN A 26 -2.03 -9.97 -4.50
CA ASN A 26 -1.99 -8.68 -3.83
C ASN A 26 -1.15 -7.71 -4.67
N ILE A 27 -1.74 -6.60 -5.11
CA ILE A 27 -1.07 -5.54 -5.88
C ILE A 27 -0.87 -4.34 -4.96
N GLY A 28 0.33 -3.78 -4.90
CA GLY A 28 0.62 -2.65 -4.04
C GLY A 28 1.44 -1.58 -4.71
N ALA A 29 1.44 -0.39 -4.11
CA ALA A 29 2.25 0.74 -4.57
C ALA A 29 3.48 0.93 -3.67
N GLY A 30 4.66 1.07 -4.26
CA GLY A 30 5.88 1.38 -3.52
C GLY A 30 6.31 2.83 -3.69
N THR A 31 7.13 3.29 -2.75
CA THR A 31 7.62 4.69 -2.69
C THR A 31 6.50 5.72 -2.48
N VAL A 32 5.44 5.35 -1.75
CA VAL A 32 4.35 6.26 -1.37
C VAL A 32 4.86 7.25 -0.32
N GLN A 33 4.88 8.53 -0.63
CA GLN A 33 5.43 9.59 0.23
C GLN A 33 4.35 10.54 0.74
N THR A 34 3.23 10.70 0.01
CA THR A 34 2.17 11.66 0.36
C THR A 34 0.81 10.99 0.55
N TYR A 35 -0.09 11.70 1.23
CA TYR A 35 -1.48 11.26 1.38
C TYR A 35 -2.22 11.19 0.04
N GLU A 36 -1.94 12.11 -0.89
CA GLU A 36 -2.54 12.11 -2.23
C GLU A 36 -2.10 10.88 -3.03
N GLU A 37 -0.82 10.53 -2.99
CA GLU A 37 -0.29 9.32 -3.61
C GLU A 37 -0.92 8.05 -3.03
N LEU A 38 -1.11 8.00 -1.70
CA LEU A 38 -1.83 6.91 -1.03
C LEU A 38 -3.26 6.77 -1.54
N LEU A 39 -4.02 7.87 -1.55
CA LEU A 39 -5.41 7.87 -2.04
C LEU A 39 -5.47 7.38 -3.49
N LYS A 40 -4.58 7.90 -4.34
CA LYS A 40 -4.55 7.54 -5.75
C LYS A 40 -4.19 6.08 -5.95
N ALA A 41 -3.19 5.57 -5.23
CA ALA A 41 -2.80 4.16 -5.27
C ALA A 41 -3.97 3.24 -4.87
N VAL A 42 -4.62 3.53 -3.74
CA VAL A 42 -5.76 2.73 -3.26
C VAL A 42 -6.94 2.81 -4.23
N ASN A 43 -7.27 3.98 -4.75
CA ASN A 43 -8.32 4.15 -5.76
C ASN A 43 -8.01 3.45 -7.09
N THR A 44 -6.73 3.21 -7.39
CA THR A 44 -6.32 2.40 -8.55
C THR A 44 -6.33 0.90 -8.27
N GLY A 45 -6.67 0.48 -7.05
CA GLY A 45 -6.81 -0.92 -6.68
C GLY A 45 -5.58 -1.52 -6.00
N ALA A 46 -4.69 -0.68 -5.45
CA ALA A 46 -3.63 -1.16 -4.57
C ALA A 46 -4.21 -1.63 -3.22
N THR A 47 -3.82 -2.84 -2.79
CA THR A 47 -4.23 -3.46 -1.52
C THR A 47 -3.18 -3.32 -0.42
N PHE A 48 -1.97 -2.88 -0.77
CA PHE A 48 -0.94 -2.49 0.18
C PHE A 48 -0.08 -1.34 -0.34
N VAL A 49 0.61 -0.64 0.55
CA VAL A 49 1.49 0.47 0.24
C VAL A 49 2.82 0.38 0.99
N LEU A 50 3.91 0.70 0.30
CA LEU A 50 5.25 0.80 0.87
C LEU A 50 5.71 2.26 0.81
N SER A 51 6.23 2.79 1.91
CA SER A 51 6.86 4.13 1.99
C SER A 51 8.33 4.01 2.37
N PRO A 52 9.24 4.83 1.83
CA PRO A 52 10.64 4.83 2.23
C PRO A 52 10.85 5.60 3.54
N ARG A 53 9.81 6.28 4.07
CA ARG A 53 9.86 7.07 5.30
C ARG A 53 8.68 6.69 6.20
N MET A 54 8.66 7.23 7.41
CA MET A 54 7.48 7.12 8.26
C MET A 54 6.29 7.80 7.59
N MET A 55 5.18 7.07 7.47
CA MET A 55 3.92 7.63 7.04
C MET A 55 3.36 8.57 8.12
N SER A 56 2.63 9.60 7.69
CA SER A 56 1.94 10.48 8.63
C SER A 56 0.83 9.73 9.37
N LYS A 57 0.43 10.23 10.54
CA LYS A 57 -0.71 9.67 11.29
C LYS A 57 -1.96 9.56 10.42
N GLN A 58 -2.23 10.58 9.61
CA GLN A 58 -3.36 10.60 8.68
C GLN A 58 -3.30 9.46 7.65
N MET A 59 -2.13 9.18 7.09
CA MET A 59 -1.95 8.05 6.16
C MET A 59 -2.16 6.70 6.86
N LEU A 60 -1.66 6.54 8.09
CA LEU A 60 -1.82 5.31 8.87
C LEU A 60 -3.28 5.06 9.27
N ASP A 61 -3.99 6.11 9.71
CA ASP A 61 -5.40 6.04 10.06
C ASP A 61 -6.24 5.62 8.84
N TYR A 62 -5.98 6.24 7.68
CA TYR A 62 -6.62 5.86 6.42
C TYR A 62 -6.35 4.40 6.05
N CYS A 63 -5.10 3.95 6.13
CA CYS A 63 -4.76 2.57 5.82
C CYS A 63 -5.51 1.60 6.74
N LYS A 64 -5.61 1.91 8.04
CA LYS A 64 -6.35 1.10 9.01
C LYS A 64 -7.85 1.06 8.71
N GLU A 65 -8.45 2.21 8.41
CA GLU A 65 -9.89 2.32 8.11
C GLU A 65 -10.28 1.55 6.84
N HIS A 66 -9.43 1.60 5.82
CA HIS A 66 -9.65 0.96 4.53
C HIS A 66 -9.04 -0.45 4.40
N SER A 67 -8.56 -1.03 5.50
CA SER A 67 -7.91 -2.36 5.51
C SER A 67 -6.74 -2.49 4.51
N ILE A 68 -6.00 -1.39 4.30
CA ILE A 68 -4.80 -1.35 3.46
C ILE A 68 -3.58 -1.68 4.30
N ILE A 69 -2.77 -2.62 3.85
CA ILE A 69 -1.52 -2.96 4.53
C ILE A 69 -0.50 -1.84 4.26
N SER A 70 -0.03 -1.17 5.31
CA SER A 70 1.00 -0.13 5.19
C SER A 70 2.34 -0.58 5.77
N VAL A 71 3.42 -0.43 4.98
CA VAL A 71 4.79 -0.69 5.40
C VAL A 71 5.64 0.55 5.15
N HIS A 72 6.48 0.96 6.10
CA HIS A 72 7.27 2.18 6.00
C HIS A 72 8.73 1.95 6.40
N GLY A 73 9.66 2.65 5.75
CA GLY A 73 11.11 2.40 5.78
C GLY A 73 11.79 2.53 7.15
N ALA A 74 11.10 2.99 8.19
CA ALA A 74 11.60 2.94 9.57
C ALA A 74 11.25 1.62 10.28
N PHE A 75 11.09 0.51 9.55
CA PHE A 75 10.81 -0.79 10.14
C PHE A 75 12.06 -1.51 10.62
N THR A 76 12.49 -1.12 11.82
CA THR A 76 12.92 -2.06 12.87
C THR A 76 11.65 -2.69 13.48
N PHE A 77 11.49 -4.02 13.31
CA PHE A 77 10.67 -4.95 14.10
C PHE A 77 9.12 -4.79 14.22
N LEU A 78 8.54 -3.58 14.17
CA LEU A 78 7.14 -3.37 14.60
C LEU A 78 6.06 -3.82 13.57
N ALA A 79 6.41 -3.98 12.28
CA ALA A 79 5.45 -4.31 11.20
C ALA A 79 4.86 -5.70 11.35
N TYR A 80 5.69 -6.63 11.82
CA TYR A 80 5.31 -8.03 12.02
C TYR A 80 4.10 -8.14 12.96
N SER A 81 4.01 -7.31 14.00
CA SER A 81 2.90 -7.37 14.96
C SER A 81 1.56 -6.92 14.37
N HIS A 82 1.57 -5.93 13.45
CA HIS A 82 0.36 -5.45 12.80
C HIS A 82 -0.11 -6.41 11.69
N LEU A 83 0.84 -7.05 11.01
CA LEU A 83 0.58 -8.06 9.97
C LEU A 83 0.03 -9.36 10.58
N LEU A 84 0.53 -9.78 11.75
CA LEU A 84 0.00 -10.93 12.49
C LEU A 84 -1.41 -10.71 13.06
N ARG A 85 -1.75 -9.47 13.45
CA ARG A 85 -3.09 -9.14 13.97
C ARG A 85 -4.20 -9.19 12.91
N LEU A 86 -3.86 -8.96 11.64
CA LEU A 86 -4.83 -9.02 10.54
C LEU A 86 -5.10 -10.46 10.03
N GLN A 87 -4.35 -11.45 10.51
CA GLN A 87 -4.53 -12.88 10.16
C GLN A 87 -5.19 -13.70 11.29
N SER A 88 -5.66 -13.07 12.36
CA SER A 88 -6.23 -13.75 13.54
C SER A 88 -7.71 -13.43 13.80
N ASN A 89 -8.46 -13.01 12.77
CA ASN A 89 -9.93 -12.94 12.82
C ASN A 89 -10.54 -13.68 11.65
#